data_AF-X0BEU5-F1
#
_entry.id   AF-X0BEU5-F1
#
_cell.length_a   1.000
_cell.length_b   1.000
_cell.length_c   1.000
_cell.angle_alpha   90.00
_cell.angle_beta   90.00
_cell.angle_gamma   90.00
#
_symmetry.space_group_name_H-M   'P 1'
#
loop_
_entity.id
_entity.type
_entity.pdbx_description
1 polymer ?
#
loop_
_entity_poly.entity_id
_entity_poly.type
_entity_poly.pdbx_seq_one_letter_code
_entity_poly.pdbx_strand_id
1 'polypeptide(L)'
;MSTNSAEELIQQHPTNVVANPGYKTASDKSWSNSYKPIKSTTSYIKIQNGVIDANFENAFMGMMEDDAMRFRQPAVPTNQRYWRLETEADCENWFNTEITNVVLSAWHSNPPLMQTSHTKPLTEENIPENVDCTFSVKYGGKRYTVAIGEFKRNLLDPNEWGSGSITKGGQRKLSQELRGYASKYKCPQVFCFDGSNLVLLQFRAHRVEGIKNEDCEIDSWMIPVKNSSCSLRYALYRLLAQGWRRCQGEVAAVTGFTVGGLAPCSREYYTGVPIWKAANGQRQKSHPLGYQRTIDGSTGAVVWSHQTYQAEWETGAFW
;
A
#
# COMPACT_ATOMS: atom_id res chain seq x y z
N MET A 1 31.84 -10.32 -2.97
CA MET A 1 30.69 -9.78 -3.74
C MET A 1 30.19 -8.58 -2.97
N SER A 2 30.08 -7.39 -3.57
CA SER A 2 29.44 -6.27 -2.89
C SER A 2 27.97 -6.62 -2.69
N THR A 3 27.53 -6.71 -1.45
CA THR A 3 26.12 -6.95 -1.12
C THR A 3 25.40 -5.61 -1.20
N ASN A 4 24.60 -5.39 -2.25
CA ASN A 4 23.74 -4.21 -2.31
C ASN A 4 22.71 -4.30 -1.17
N SER A 5 22.32 -3.14 -0.63
CA SER A 5 21.19 -3.07 0.29
C SER A 5 19.87 -3.00 -0.48
N ALA A 6 18.77 -3.37 0.18
CA ALA A 6 17.45 -3.19 -0.39
C ALA A 6 17.15 -1.71 -0.67
N GLU A 7 17.63 -0.81 0.19
CA GLU A 7 17.50 0.64 -0.03
C GLU A 7 18.08 1.09 -1.37
N GLU A 8 19.33 0.72 -1.64
CA GLU A 8 20.03 1.11 -2.87
C GLU A 8 19.24 0.71 -4.12
N LEU A 9 18.73 -0.53 -4.15
CA LEU A 9 17.99 -1.03 -5.31
C LEU A 9 16.56 -0.50 -5.38
N ILE A 10 15.90 -0.26 -4.24
CA ILE A 10 14.56 0.32 -4.17
C ILE A 10 14.55 1.77 -4.65
N GLN A 11 15.59 2.56 -4.36
CA GLN A 11 15.67 3.95 -4.83
C GLN A 11 15.94 4.05 -6.34
N GLN A 12 16.41 2.99 -6.99
CA GLN A 12 16.75 3.00 -8.41
C GLN A 12 15.56 2.66 -9.31
N HIS A 13 15.48 3.31 -10.47
CA HIS A 13 14.57 2.88 -11.54
C HIS A 13 15.05 1.57 -12.18
N PRO A 14 14.14 0.72 -12.67
CA PRO A 14 14.51 -0.40 -13.53
C PRO A 14 15.31 0.06 -14.75
N THR A 15 16.37 -0.66 -15.08
CA THR A 15 17.30 -0.31 -16.17
C THR A 15 17.16 -1.22 -17.40
N ASN A 16 16.48 -2.35 -17.27
CA ASN A 16 16.24 -3.28 -18.38
C ASN A 16 15.41 -2.62 -19.49
N VAL A 17 15.73 -2.99 -20.74
CA VAL A 17 15.10 -2.39 -21.93
C VAL A 17 13.67 -2.90 -22.08
N VAL A 18 12.73 -1.98 -22.28
CA VAL A 18 11.30 -2.29 -22.46
C VAL A 18 10.80 -1.78 -23.80
N ALA A 19 10.34 -2.70 -24.65
CA ALA A 19 9.54 -2.41 -25.83
C ALA A 19 8.05 -2.43 -25.47
N ASN A 20 7.39 -1.28 -25.59
CA ASN A 20 5.95 -1.12 -25.35
C ASN A 20 5.24 -0.82 -26.70
N PRO A 21 4.64 -1.82 -27.37
CA PRO A 21 4.01 -1.66 -28.68
C PRO A 21 2.71 -0.84 -28.67
N GLY A 22 2.23 -0.39 -27.51
CA GLY A 22 1.04 0.47 -27.43
C GLY A 22 -0.30 -0.25 -27.41
N TYR A 23 -0.33 -1.60 -27.42
CA TYR A 23 -1.57 -2.36 -27.23
C TYR A 23 -2.29 -1.96 -25.95
N LYS A 24 -3.63 -2.09 -25.94
CA LYS A 24 -4.49 -1.65 -24.84
C LYS A 24 -5.47 -2.74 -24.44
N THR A 25 -5.74 -2.83 -23.14
CA THR A 25 -6.90 -3.55 -22.61
C THR A 25 -7.97 -2.58 -22.11
N ALA A 26 -9.11 -3.12 -21.70
CA ALA A 26 -10.22 -2.36 -21.12
C ALA A 26 -10.62 -2.98 -19.77
N SER A 27 -11.31 -2.18 -18.95
CA SER A 27 -11.99 -2.65 -17.74
C SER A 27 -13.50 -2.75 -18.04
N ASP A 28 -14.07 -3.94 -17.93
CA ASP A 28 -15.52 -4.17 -18.10
C ASP A 28 -16.03 -5.35 -17.27
N LYS A 29 -15.57 -5.45 -16.02
CA LYS A 29 -16.01 -6.52 -15.12
C LYS A 29 -17.43 -6.24 -14.64
N SER A 30 -18.42 -7.01 -15.10
CA SER A 30 -19.85 -6.78 -14.83
C SER A 30 -20.20 -6.62 -13.34
N TRP A 31 -19.51 -7.37 -12.47
CA TRP A 31 -19.70 -7.29 -11.02
C TRP A 31 -19.33 -5.92 -10.43
N SER A 32 -18.40 -5.19 -11.05
CA SER A 32 -17.94 -3.88 -10.53
C SER A 32 -18.99 -2.79 -10.68
N ASN A 33 -19.98 -2.98 -11.55
CA ASN A 33 -21.09 -2.04 -11.75
C ASN A 33 -21.93 -1.81 -10.47
N SER A 34 -21.85 -2.72 -9.50
CA SER A 34 -22.47 -2.57 -8.17
C SER A 34 -21.77 -1.53 -7.27
N TYR A 35 -20.55 -1.11 -7.63
CA TYR A 35 -19.77 -0.11 -6.89
C TYR A 35 -19.90 1.27 -7.53
N LYS A 36 -19.84 2.32 -6.70
CA LYS A 36 -19.82 3.70 -7.19
C LYS A 36 -18.44 4.03 -7.76
N PRO A 37 -18.37 4.74 -8.91
CA PRO A 37 -17.09 5.17 -9.46
C PRO A 37 -16.39 6.12 -8.50
N ILE A 38 -15.06 6.11 -8.50
CA ILE A 38 -14.28 7.15 -7.85
C ILE A 38 -14.42 8.39 -8.73
N LYS A 39 -14.99 9.47 -8.20
CA LYS A 39 -15.17 10.74 -8.94
C LYS A 39 -13.94 11.64 -8.79
N SER A 40 -13.45 11.73 -7.57
CA SER A 40 -12.29 12.54 -7.23
C SER A 40 -11.34 11.77 -6.31
N THR A 41 -10.06 12.12 -6.40
CA THR A 41 -9.00 11.70 -5.47
C THR A 41 -8.16 12.92 -5.10
N THR A 42 -7.54 12.88 -3.92
CA THR A 42 -6.50 13.84 -3.56
C THR A 42 -5.20 13.37 -4.20
N SER A 43 -4.73 14.08 -5.22
CA SER A 43 -3.48 13.76 -5.90
C SER A 43 -2.28 14.32 -5.13
N TYR A 44 -1.27 13.47 -4.91
CA TYR A 44 -0.03 13.83 -4.22
C TYR A 44 1.20 13.82 -5.11
N ILE A 45 1.00 13.98 -6.42
CA ILE A 45 2.09 14.21 -7.36
C ILE A 45 2.27 15.70 -7.66
N LYS A 46 3.48 16.09 -8.01
CA LYS A 46 3.81 17.40 -8.56
C LYS A 46 4.60 17.23 -9.85
N ILE A 47 4.34 18.08 -10.83
CA ILE A 47 5.10 18.11 -12.07
C ILE A 47 6.08 19.27 -11.98
N GLN A 48 7.38 18.97 -12.04
CA GLN A 48 8.45 19.98 -12.06
C GLN A 48 9.34 19.70 -13.26
N ASN A 49 9.45 20.68 -14.18
CA ASN A 49 10.26 20.56 -15.40
C ASN A 49 9.97 19.28 -16.23
N GLY A 50 8.70 18.87 -16.29
CA GLY A 50 8.27 17.66 -17.00
C GLY A 50 8.59 16.34 -16.27
N VAL A 51 9.15 16.39 -15.06
CA VAL A 51 9.39 15.24 -14.20
C VAL A 51 8.30 15.16 -13.12
N ILE A 52 7.74 13.99 -12.94
CA ILE A 52 6.75 13.71 -11.88
C ILE A 52 7.48 13.38 -10.57
N ASP A 53 7.18 14.15 -9.54
CA ASP A 53 7.59 13.90 -8.16
C ASP A 53 6.42 13.47 -7.29
N ALA A 54 6.63 12.48 -6.42
CA ALA A 54 5.59 11.86 -5.60
C ALA A 54 5.83 12.17 -4.12
N ASN A 55 4.90 12.88 -3.49
CA ASN A 55 4.96 13.17 -2.05
C ASN A 55 4.11 12.16 -1.27
N PHE A 56 4.74 11.35 -0.43
CA PHE A 56 4.03 10.39 0.42
C PHE A 56 3.76 10.91 1.83
N GLU A 57 4.53 11.89 2.32
CA GLU A 57 4.53 12.33 3.74
C GLU A 57 3.22 13.00 4.17
N ASN A 58 2.45 13.52 3.23
CA ASN A 58 1.19 14.20 3.52
C ASN A 58 0.00 13.23 3.72
N ALA A 59 0.13 11.97 3.32
CA ALA A 59 -0.98 11.01 3.33
C ALA A 59 -0.63 9.64 3.91
N PHE A 60 0.58 9.15 3.67
CA PHE A 60 1.12 7.99 4.38
C PHE A 60 1.80 8.44 5.65
N MET A 61 1.89 7.51 6.61
CA MET A 61 2.80 7.70 7.72
C MET A 61 4.24 7.79 7.18
N GLY A 62 5.05 8.66 7.78
CA GLY A 62 6.43 8.85 7.37
C GLY A 62 7.29 7.61 7.56
N MET A 63 8.55 7.67 7.12
CA MET A 63 9.52 6.61 7.38
C MET A 63 9.78 6.49 8.88
N MET A 64 9.83 5.26 9.38
CA MET A 64 10.03 4.92 10.79
C MET A 64 11.24 3.99 10.95
N GLU A 65 11.62 3.67 12.19
CA GLU A 65 12.85 2.92 12.46
C GLU A 65 12.81 1.47 11.90
N ASP A 66 11.63 0.86 11.76
CA ASP A 66 11.47 -0.45 11.13
C ASP A 66 11.77 -0.42 9.63
N ASP A 67 11.56 0.72 8.96
CA ASP A 67 11.94 0.87 7.56
C ASP A 67 13.45 0.78 7.38
N ALA A 68 14.23 1.36 8.29
CA ALA A 68 15.70 1.24 8.26
C ALA A 68 16.17 -0.22 8.46
N MET A 69 15.42 -1.05 9.19
CA MET A 69 15.70 -2.49 9.31
C MET A 69 15.44 -3.24 7.99
N ARG A 70 14.35 -2.89 7.29
CA ARG A 70 14.01 -3.44 5.97
C ARG A 70 15.01 -3.02 4.89
N PHE A 71 15.39 -1.75 4.90
CA PHE A 71 16.33 -1.16 3.95
C PHE A 71 17.74 -1.69 4.04
N ARG A 72 18.17 -2.12 5.23
CA ARG A 72 19.45 -2.79 5.45
C ARG A 72 19.47 -4.26 5.01
N GLN A 73 18.33 -4.84 4.61
CA GLN A 73 18.32 -6.22 4.15
C GLN A 73 19.19 -6.39 2.89
N PRO A 74 19.91 -7.52 2.76
CA PRO A 74 20.65 -7.83 1.54
C PRO A 74 19.69 -7.94 0.35
N ALA A 75 20.09 -7.36 -0.78
CA ALA A 75 19.32 -7.43 -2.01
C ALA A 75 20.22 -7.71 -3.23
N VAL A 76 19.63 -8.32 -4.25
CA VAL A 76 20.30 -8.68 -5.50
C VAL A 76 19.61 -7.94 -6.65
N PRO A 77 20.37 -7.33 -7.58
CA PRO A 77 19.80 -6.66 -8.73
C PRO A 77 19.10 -7.65 -9.66
N THR A 78 18.21 -7.14 -10.50
CA THR A 78 17.53 -7.96 -11.50
C THR A 78 18.50 -8.39 -12.59
N ASN A 79 18.29 -9.60 -13.13
CA ASN A 79 19.09 -10.09 -14.26
C ASN A 79 18.83 -9.23 -15.49
N GLN A 80 19.87 -9.01 -16.30
CA GLN A 80 19.73 -8.28 -17.56
C GLN A 80 18.79 -9.02 -18.51
N ARG A 81 17.76 -8.30 -18.99
CA ARG A 81 16.73 -8.84 -19.89
C ARG A 81 16.18 -7.77 -20.82
N TYR A 82 15.64 -8.23 -21.94
CA TYR A 82 14.79 -7.43 -22.83
C TYR A 82 13.34 -7.81 -22.59
N TRP A 83 12.50 -6.79 -22.47
CA TRP A 83 11.08 -6.95 -22.25
C TRP A 83 10.30 -6.44 -23.45
N ARG A 84 9.23 -7.14 -23.80
CA ARG A 84 8.24 -6.69 -24.77
C ARG A 84 6.86 -6.88 -24.15
N LEU A 85 6.15 -5.78 -23.92
CA LEU A 85 4.88 -5.80 -23.18
C LEU A 85 3.71 -5.91 -24.14
N GLU A 86 3.30 -7.11 -24.54
CA GLU A 86 2.18 -7.28 -25.49
C GLU A 86 0.84 -7.45 -24.77
N THR A 87 0.85 -8.14 -23.62
CA THR A 87 -0.33 -8.54 -22.85
C THR A 87 -0.31 -7.99 -21.43
N GLU A 88 -1.43 -8.12 -20.69
CA GLU A 88 -1.46 -7.82 -19.24
C GLU A 88 -0.51 -8.73 -18.46
N ALA A 89 -0.39 -10.00 -18.86
CA ALA A 89 0.52 -10.95 -18.24
C ALA A 89 2.00 -10.55 -18.42
N ASP A 90 2.37 -9.95 -19.55
CA ASP A 90 3.73 -9.42 -19.73
C ASP A 90 4.00 -8.24 -18.79
N CYS A 91 2.99 -7.37 -18.59
CA CYS A 91 3.07 -6.27 -17.63
C CYS A 91 3.20 -6.77 -16.19
N GLU A 92 2.42 -7.78 -15.79
CA GLU A 92 2.53 -8.46 -14.50
C GLU A 92 3.93 -9.05 -14.31
N ASN A 93 4.42 -9.82 -15.29
CA ASN A 93 5.72 -10.50 -15.21
C ASN A 93 6.88 -9.49 -15.11
N TRP A 94 6.82 -8.42 -15.92
CA TRP A 94 7.77 -7.32 -15.83
C TRP A 94 7.74 -6.67 -14.46
N PHE A 95 6.56 -6.31 -13.96
CA PHE A 95 6.42 -5.64 -12.68
C PHE A 95 6.91 -6.51 -11.53
N ASN A 96 6.57 -7.80 -11.55
CA ASN A 96 7.05 -8.74 -10.53
C ASN A 96 8.57 -8.89 -10.57
N THR A 97 9.16 -9.00 -11.76
CA THR A 97 10.61 -9.16 -11.90
C THR A 97 11.37 -7.88 -11.53
N GLU A 98 10.95 -6.73 -12.07
CA GLU A 98 11.69 -5.48 -11.98
C GLU A 98 11.39 -4.69 -10.70
N ILE A 99 10.19 -4.86 -10.13
CA ILE A 99 9.69 -4.07 -9.01
C ILE A 99 9.49 -4.95 -7.79
N THR A 100 8.54 -5.91 -7.84
CA THR A 100 8.10 -6.66 -6.67
C THR A 100 9.24 -7.45 -6.03
N ASN A 101 10.00 -8.22 -6.81
CA ASN A 101 11.10 -9.04 -6.30
C ASN A 101 12.17 -8.22 -5.59
N VAL A 102 12.49 -7.03 -6.11
CA VAL A 102 13.44 -6.10 -5.48
C VAL A 102 12.86 -5.56 -4.19
N VAL A 103 11.60 -5.12 -4.18
CA VAL A 103 10.95 -4.59 -2.98
C VAL A 103 10.83 -5.64 -1.88
N LEU A 104 10.45 -6.87 -2.22
CA LEU A 104 10.27 -7.97 -1.26
C LEU A 104 11.57 -8.41 -0.59
N SER A 105 12.75 -8.10 -1.15
CA SER A 105 14.01 -8.31 -0.44
C SER A 105 14.07 -7.54 0.90
N ALA A 106 13.51 -6.32 0.94
CA ALA A 106 13.41 -5.51 2.15
C ALA A 106 12.47 -6.15 3.19
N TRP A 107 11.50 -6.92 2.72
CA TRP A 107 10.48 -7.59 3.50
C TRP A 107 10.79 -9.06 3.76
N HIS A 108 12.02 -9.50 3.57
CA HIS A 108 12.36 -10.91 3.74
C HIS A 108 12.18 -11.37 5.20
N SER A 109 12.54 -10.52 6.17
CA SER A 109 12.59 -10.90 7.58
C SER A 109 11.81 -9.97 8.52
N ASN A 110 11.39 -8.77 8.10
CA ASN A 110 10.92 -7.73 9.03
C ASN A 110 9.58 -7.04 8.62
N PRO A 111 8.43 -7.70 8.76
CA PRO A 111 8.23 -9.14 8.78
C PRO A 111 8.29 -9.72 7.35
N PRO A 112 8.34 -11.06 7.20
CA PRO A 112 8.16 -11.73 5.92
C PRO A 112 6.82 -11.35 5.25
N LEU A 113 6.87 -10.70 4.09
CA LEU A 113 5.69 -10.52 3.24
C LEU A 113 5.57 -11.63 2.20
N MET A 114 4.36 -12.18 2.11
CA MET A 114 3.97 -13.14 1.08
C MET A 114 3.21 -12.43 -0.04
N GLN A 115 3.72 -12.54 -1.26
CA GLN A 115 2.96 -12.25 -2.48
C GLN A 115 2.22 -13.50 -2.94
N THR A 116 0.96 -13.35 -3.34
CA THR A 116 0.23 -14.37 -4.11
C THR A 116 -0.42 -13.73 -5.34
N SER A 117 -0.35 -14.42 -6.48
CA SER A 117 -0.98 -13.97 -7.72
C SER A 117 -2.30 -14.69 -7.98
N HIS A 118 -3.27 -13.98 -8.58
CA HIS A 118 -4.56 -14.52 -9.02
C HIS A 118 -5.35 -15.25 -7.91
N THR A 119 -5.26 -14.75 -6.68
CA THR A 119 -5.89 -15.37 -5.51
C THR A 119 -7.18 -14.68 -5.10
N LYS A 120 -8.14 -15.47 -4.61
CA LYS A 120 -9.33 -14.98 -3.90
C LYS A 120 -8.97 -14.22 -2.62
N PRO A 121 -9.89 -13.42 -2.05
CA PRO A 121 -9.70 -12.81 -0.74
C PRO A 121 -9.30 -13.82 0.34
N LEU A 122 -8.50 -13.37 1.30
CA LEU A 122 -8.04 -14.15 2.45
C LEU A 122 -9.14 -14.29 3.51
N THR A 123 -10.32 -14.74 3.09
CA THR A 123 -11.51 -14.88 3.92
C THR A 123 -12.14 -16.25 3.72
N GLU A 124 -12.86 -16.75 4.72
CA GLU A 124 -13.67 -17.96 4.58
C GLU A 124 -14.89 -17.73 3.68
N GLU A 125 -15.32 -16.47 3.52
CA GLU A 125 -16.36 -16.08 2.58
C GLU A 125 -15.94 -16.41 1.14
N ASN A 126 -16.79 -17.16 0.42
CA ASN A 126 -16.53 -17.51 -0.98
C ASN A 126 -16.80 -16.31 -1.90
N ILE A 127 -15.76 -15.52 -2.12
CA ILE A 127 -15.77 -14.40 -3.08
C ILE A 127 -15.15 -14.91 -4.40
N PRO A 128 -15.88 -14.89 -5.53
CA PRO A 128 -15.40 -15.47 -6.78
C PRO A 128 -14.37 -14.60 -7.51
N GLU A 129 -14.27 -13.31 -7.17
CA GLU A 129 -13.38 -12.39 -7.88
C GLU A 129 -11.94 -12.42 -7.37
N ASN A 130 -11.04 -12.80 -8.27
CA ASN A 130 -9.60 -12.79 -8.04
C ASN A 130 -9.03 -11.40 -8.37
N VAL A 131 -8.10 -10.96 -7.53
CA VAL A 131 -7.20 -9.84 -7.82
C VAL A 131 -5.88 -10.40 -8.32
N ASP A 132 -5.22 -9.70 -9.24
CA ASP A 132 -4.02 -10.24 -9.88
C ASP A 132 -2.86 -10.40 -8.90
N CYS A 133 -2.75 -9.51 -7.90
CA CYS A 133 -1.69 -9.54 -6.90
C CYS A 133 -2.21 -9.22 -5.50
N THR A 134 -1.81 -10.01 -4.51
CA THR A 134 -2.06 -9.77 -3.09
C THR A 134 -0.76 -9.86 -2.31
N PHE A 135 -0.49 -8.85 -1.49
CA PHE A 135 0.55 -8.88 -0.47
C PHE A 135 -0.07 -9.13 0.88
N SER A 136 0.54 -10.01 1.68
CA SER A 136 0.00 -10.38 2.98
C SER A 136 1.10 -10.74 3.97
N VAL A 137 0.75 -10.65 5.25
CA VAL A 137 1.58 -11.08 6.38
C VAL A 137 0.82 -12.11 7.19
N LYS A 138 1.52 -13.07 7.81
CA LYS A 138 0.93 -14.05 8.71
C LYS A 138 1.29 -13.70 10.15
N TYR A 139 0.28 -13.58 11.01
CA TYR A 139 0.45 -13.36 12.44
C TYR A 139 -0.60 -14.16 13.21
N GLY A 140 -0.21 -14.82 14.31
CA GLY A 140 -1.14 -15.58 15.15
C GLY A 140 -1.96 -16.64 14.40
N GLY A 141 -1.38 -17.26 13.35
CA GLY A 141 -2.07 -18.23 12.49
C GLY A 141 -3.01 -17.63 11.43
N LYS A 142 -3.35 -16.34 11.53
CA LYS A 142 -4.18 -15.60 10.56
C LYS A 142 -3.32 -14.89 9.51
N ARG A 143 -3.83 -14.74 8.28
CA ARG A 143 -3.22 -13.88 7.26
C ARG A 143 -3.94 -12.54 7.21
N TYR A 144 -3.17 -11.48 7.12
CA TYR A 144 -3.66 -10.11 6.98
C TYR A 144 -3.23 -9.57 5.62
N THR A 145 -4.18 -9.11 4.82
CA THR A 145 -3.92 -8.47 3.53
C THR A 145 -3.28 -7.12 3.77
N VAL A 146 -2.08 -6.89 3.22
CA VAL A 146 -1.31 -5.64 3.34
C VAL A 146 -1.69 -4.67 2.22
N ALA A 147 -1.61 -5.13 0.97
CA ALA A 147 -1.99 -4.39 -0.23
C ALA A 147 -2.49 -5.35 -1.32
N ILE A 148 -3.24 -4.83 -2.28
CA ILE A 148 -3.72 -5.57 -3.44
C ILE A 148 -3.42 -4.82 -4.74
N GLY A 149 -3.28 -5.54 -5.85
CA GLY A 149 -2.84 -5.00 -7.12
C GLY A 149 -3.54 -5.60 -8.32
N GLU A 150 -3.89 -4.75 -9.28
CA GLU A 150 -4.43 -5.15 -10.58
C GLU A 150 -3.44 -4.78 -11.69
N PHE A 151 -3.32 -5.62 -12.70
CA PHE A 151 -2.53 -5.36 -13.89
C PHE A 151 -3.44 -5.10 -15.09
N LYS A 152 -3.10 -4.08 -15.87
CA LYS A 152 -3.79 -3.71 -17.10
C LYS A 152 -2.77 -3.49 -18.21
N ARG A 153 -3.24 -3.10 -19.39
CA ARG A 153 -2.38 -2.75 -20.53
C ARG A 153 -2.72 -1.38 -21.07
N ASN A 154 -1.82 -0.40 -20.86
CA ASN A 154 -1.92 0.99 -21.33
C ASN A 154 -3.32 1.60 -21.14
N LEU A 155 -3.97 1.27 -20.02
CA LEU A 155 -5.33 1.66 -19.72
C LEU A 155 -5.40 2.95 -18.91
N LEU A 156 -4.42 3.21 -18.04
CA LEU A 156 -4.47 4.35 -17.12
C LEU A 156 -4.33 5.65 -17.90
N ASP A 157 -5.16 6.64 -17.57
CA ASP A 157 -5.05 8.00 -18.10
C ASP A 157 -4.25 8.88 -17.12
N PRO A 158 -3.00 9.28 -17.44
CA PRO A 158 -2.18 10.08 -16.55
C PRO A 158 -2.79 11.43 -16.18
N ASN A 159 -3.62 12.02 -17.05
CA ASN A 159 -4.23 13.32 -16.79
C ASN A 159 -5.35 13.20 -15.76
N GLU A 160 -6.19 12.15 -15.85
CA GLU A 160 -7.29 11.96 -14.88
C GLU A 160 -6.76 11.54 -13.51
N TRP A 161 -5.93 10.50 -13.45
CA TRP A 161 -5.39 10.03 -12.16
C TRP A 161 -4.41 11.02 -11.54
N GLY A 162 -3.66 11.75 -12.37
CA GLY A 162 -2.71 12.78 -11.91
C GLY A 162 -3.37 14.07 -11.44
N SER A 163 -4.47 14.51 -12.06
CA SER A 163 -5.27 15.65 -11.56
C SER A 163 -6.19 15.25 -10.40
N GLY A 164 -6.49 13.96 -10.30
CA GLY A 164 -7.44 13.41 -9.36
C GLY A 164 -8.90 13.57 -9.78
N SER A 165 -9.20 13.97 -11.01
CA SER A 165 -10.56 14.06 -11.54
C SER A 165 -10.83 12.94 -12.55
N ILE A 166 -11.70 11.99 -12.18
CA ILE A 166 -11.96 10.78 -12.98
C ILE A 166 -13.31 10.91 -13.67
N THR A 167 -13.29 11.13 -14.99
CA THR A 167 -14.50 11.51 -15.75
C THR A 167 -14.76 10.60 -16.94
N LYS A 168 -13.70 10.14 -17.62
CA LYS A 168 -13.79 9.29 -18.80
C LYS A 168 -14.39 7.93 -18.46
N GLY A 169 -15.25 7.43 -19.34
CA GLY A 169 -15.99 6.17 -19.12
C GLY A 169 -15.10 4.97 -18.78
N GLY A 170 -13.97 4.79 -19.48
CA GLY A 170 -13.02 3.70 -19.20
C GLY A 170 -12.35 3.81 -17.82
N GLN A 171 -11.96 5.03 -17.40
CA GLN A 171 -11.37 5.25 -16.08
C GLN A 171 -12.40 5.11 -14.97
N ARG A 172 -13.65 5.51 -15.22
CA ARG A 172 -14.77 5.28 -14.30
C ARG A 172 -14.99 3.79 -14.06
N LYS A 173 -15.03 2.97 -15.12
CA LYS A 173 -15.15 1.50 -15.00
C LYS A 173 -13.98 0.90 -14.21
N LEU A 174 -12.75 1.30 -14.54
CA LEU A 174 -11.57 0.88 -13.80
C LEU A 174 -11.64 1.30 -12.32
N SER A 175 -12.08 2.52 -12.03
CA SER A 175 -12.20 3.00 -10.65
C SER A 175 -13.23 2.22 -9.82
N GLN A 176 -14.32 1.78 -10.45
CA GLN A 176 -15.32 0.91 -9.82
C GLN A 176 -14.73 -0.46 -9.51
N GLU A 177 -13.95 -1.00 -10.45
CA GLU A 177 -13.23 -2.26 -10.26
C GLU A 177 -12.24 -2.17 -9.09
N LEU A 178 -11.40 -1.12 -9.04
CA LEU A 178 -10.43 -0.92 -7.96
C LEU A 178 -11.09 -0.72 -6.58
N ARG A 179 -12.17 0.08 -6.50
CA ARG A 179 -12.98 0.21 -5.27
C ARG A 179 -13.62 -1.13 -4.88
N GLY A 180 -14.12 -1.86 -5.87
CA GLY A 180 -14.71 -3.16 -5.70
C GLY A 180 -13.74 -4.16 -5.07
N TYR A 181 -12.52 -4.20 -5.58
CA TYR A 181 -11.44 -5.00 -5.01
C TYR A 181 -11.06 -4.55 -3.60
N ALA A 182 -10.88 -3.24 -3.38
CA ALA A 182 -10.59 -2.69 -2.05
C ALA A 182 -11.61 -3.17 -1.01
N SER A 183 -12.89 -3.15 -1.36
CA SER A 183 -13.97 -3.58 -0.48
C SER A 183 -13.99 -5.10 -0.27
N LYS A 184 -13.87 -5.90 -1.32
CA LYS A 184 -13.93 -7.37 -1.25
C LYS A 184 -12.76 -7.96 -0.48
N TYR A 185 -11.57 -7.41 -0.69
CA TYR A 185 -10.34 -7.84 -0.03
C TYR A 185 -10.14 -7.17 1.34
N LYS A 186 -11.08 -6.32 1.76
CA LYS A 186 -11.02 -5.55 3.01
C LYS A 186 -9.67 -4.82 3.11
N CYS A 187 -9.21 -4.23 2.01
CA CYS A 187 -7.88 -3.65 1.88
C CYS A 187 -7.95 -2.23 1.28
N PRO A 188 -7.66 -1.18 2.05
CA PRO A 188 -7.66 0.19 1.56
C PRO A 188 -6.39 0.55 0.76
N GLN A 189 -5.32 -0.25 0.80
CA GLN A 189 -4.10 -0.03 0.03
C GLN A 189 -4.17 -0.80 -1.30
N VAL A 190 -4.39 -0.07 -2.40
CA VAL A 190 -4.57 -0.65 -3.73
C VAL A 190 -3.56 -0.05 -4.70
N PHE A 191 -3.07 -0.85 -5.65
CA PHE A 191 -2.38 -0.32 -6.82
C PHE A 191 -2.95 -0.88 -8.12
N CYS A 192 -2.69 -0.17 -9.20
CA CYS A 192 -2.91 -0.67 -10.55
C CYS A 192 -1.73 -0.27 -11.44
N PHE A 193 -1.20 -1.22 -12.21
CA PHE A 193 -0.09 -0.99 -13.13
C PHE A 193 -0.49 -1.39 -14.55
N ASP A 194 -0.19 -0.54 -15.53
CA ASP A 194 -0.63 -0.77 -16.92
C ASP A 194 0.51 -1.02 -17.94
N GLY A 195 1.74 -1.22 -17.47
CA GLY A 195 2.93 -1.33 -18.32
C GLY A 195 3.62 0.01 -18.63
N SER A 196 2.98 1.14 -18.34
CA SER A 196 3.54 2.49 -18.53
C SER A 196 3.45 3.36 -17.29
N ASN A 197 2.42 3.15 -16.47
CA ASN A 197 2.12 3.93 -15.29
C ASN A 197 1.65 3.03 -14.14
N LEU A 198 1.96 3.46 -12.94
CA LEU A 198 1.49 2.90 -11.68
C LEU A 198 0.58 3.94 -11.02
N VAL A 199 -0.65 3.55 -10.71
CA VAL A 199 -1.49 4.31 -9.77
C VAL A 199 -1.51 3.62 -8.42
N LEU A 200 -1.27 4.39 -7.36
CA LEU A 200 -1.44 3.95 -5.97
C LEU A 200 -2.67 4.64 -5.38
N LEU A 201 -3.46 3.91 -4.61
CA LEU A 201 -4.65 4.41 -3.95
C LEU A 201 -4.65 4.02 -2.46
N GLN A 202 -5.02 4.99 -1.62
CA GLN A 202 -5.39 4.72 -0.22
C GLN A 202 -6.81 5.21 0.04
N PHE A 203 -7.71 4.28 0.33
CA PHE A 203 -9.07 4.60 0.76
C PHE A 203 -9.05 4.99 2.24
N ARG A 204 -9.36 6.26 2.56
CA ARG A 204 -9.39 6.78 3.94
C ARG A 204 -10.67 6.41 4.69
N ALA A 205 -11.11 5.16 4.56
CA ALA A 205 -12.29 4.67 5.25
C ALA A 205 -12.02 4.52 6.75
N HIS A 206 -12.98 4.86 7.61
CA HIS A 206 -12.87 4.62 9.06
C HIS A 206 -13.21 3.17 9.47
N ARG A 207 -13.89 2.44 8.58
CA ARG A 207 -14.29 1.04 8.72
C ARG A 207 -14.39 0.42 7.33
N VAL A 208 -14.34 -0.91 7.24
CA VAL A 208 -14.34 -1.62 5.95
C VAL A 208 -15.54 -1.26 5.07
N GLU A 209 -16.72 -1.08 5.67
CA GLU A 209 -17.95 -0.70 4.94
C GLU A 209 -17.83 0.68 4.28
N GLY A 210 -17.01 1.56 4.86
CA GLY A 210 -16.75 2.91 4.36
C GLY A 210 -16.09 2.90 2.98
N ILE A 211 -15.38 1.84 2.60
CA ILE A 211 -14.75 1.73 1.27
C ILE A 211 -15.79 1.80 0.14
N LYS A 212 -17.01 1.29 0.36
CA LYS A 212 -18.07 1.33 -0.64
C LYS A 212 -18.68 2.72 -0.80
N ASN A 213 -18.52 3.59 0.20
CA ASN A 213 -19.12 4.91 0.19
C ASN A 213 -18.50 5.77 -0.92
N GLU A 214 -19.35 6.39 -1.72
CA GLU A 214 -18.95 7.33 -2.76
C GLU A 214 -18.16 8.51 -2.19
N ASP A 215 -18.47 8.93 -0.96
CA ASP A 215 -17.82 10.02 -0.24
C ASP A 215 -16.54 9.59 0.51
N CYS A 216 -16.11 8.32 0.37
CA CYS A 216 -14.82 7.91 0.92
C CYS A 216 -13.71 8.71 0.25
N GLU A 217 -12.98 9.50 1.03
CA GLU A 217 -11.77 10.17 0.57
C GLU A 217 -10.73 9.14 0.13
N ILE A 218 -10.05 9.44 -0.98
CA ILE A 218 -9.06 8.55 -1.58
C ILE A 218 -7.83 9.38 -1.93
N ASP A 219 -6.69 8.99 -1.36
CA ASP A 219 -5.38 9.53 -1.72
C ASP A 219 -4.86 8.80 -2.97
N SER A 220 -4.24 9.52 -3.90
CA SER A 220 -3.78 9.01 -5.21
C SER A 220 -2.36 9.46 -5.55
N TRP A 221 -1.59 8.55 -6.16
CA TRP A 221 -0.31 8.82 -6.80
C TRP A 221 -0.28 8.21 -8.20
N MET A 222 -0.07 9.01 -9.23
CA MET A 222 0.10 8.56 -10.61
C MET A 222 1.56 8.68 -11.03
N ILE A 223 2.26 7.55 -11.08
CA ILE A 223 3.72 7.50 -11.24
C ILE A 223 4.06 6.78 -12.55
N PRO A 224 4.65 7.47 -13.53
CA PRO A 224 5.05 6.86 -14.79
C PRO A 224 6.35 6.05 -14.62
N VAL A 225 6.54 5.04 -15.46
CA VAL A 225 7.82 4.28 -15.54
C VAL A 225 8.98 5.19 -15.92
N LYS A 226 8.75 6.18 -16.78
CA LYS A 226 9.73 7.15 -17.27
C LYS A 226 9.33 8.57 -16.84
N ASN A 227 10.31 9.46 -16.72
CA ASN A 227 10.10 10.87 -16.36
C ASN A 227 9.48 11.05 -14.95
N SER A 228 9.92 10.25 -13.99
CA SER A 228 9.64 10.45 -12.58
C SER A 228 10.93 10.47 -11.77
N SER A 229 10.98 11.30 -10.72
CA SER A 229 12.02 11.22 -9.67
C SER A 229 11.77 10.06 -8.71
N CYS A 230 10.55 9.54 -8.66
CA CYS A 230 10.14 8.44 -7.81
C CYS A 230 10.23 7.12 -8.58
N SER A 231 11.02 6.18 -8.09
CA SER A 231 11.03 4.84 -8.66
C SER A 231 9.72 4.10 -8.32
N LEU A 232 9.27 3.23 -9.22
CA LEU A 232 8.10 2.36 -8.94
C LEU A 232 8.36 1.41 -7.77
N ARG A 233 9.63 1.04 -7.53
CA ARG A 233 10.06 0.23 -6.39
C ARG A 233 9.83 0.96 -5.07
N TYR A 234 10.25 2.21 -4.99
CA TYR A 234 10.03 3.04 -3.81
C TYR A 234 8.54 3.29 -3.58
N ALA A 235 7.80 3.57 -4.64
CA ALA A 235 6.34 3.73 -4.58
C ALA A 235 5.63 2.49 -4.02
N LEU A 236 5.94 1.30 -4.54
CA LEU A 236 5.39 0.05 -4.03
C LEU A 236 5.80 -0.18 -2.58
N TYR A 237 7.07 0.04 -2.24
CA TYR A 237 7.55 -0.09 -0.86
C TYR A 237 6.73 0.78 0.11
N ARG A 238 6.49 2.05 -0.23
CA ARG A 238 5.69 2.98 0.59
C ARG A 238 4.25 2.51 0.77
N LEU A 239 3.62 1.96 -0.26
CA LEU A 239 2.29 1.36 -0.16
C LEU A 239 2.28 0.16 0.80
N LEU A 240 3.26 -0.75 0.68
CA LEU A 240 3.38 -1.93 1.53
C LEU A 240 3.65 -1.54 2.99
N ALA A 241 4.52 -0.57 3.23
CA ALA A 241 4.80 -0.04 4.57
C ALA A 241 3.54 0.52 5.22
N GLN A 242 2.77 1.31 4.47
CA GLN A 242 1.50 1.85 4.96
C GLN A 242 0.48 0.74 5.25
N GLY A 243 0.35 -0.24 4.35
CA GLY A 243 -0.55 -1.38 4.54
C GLY A 243 -0.17 -2.25 5.75
N TRP A 244 1.13 -2.42 6.00
CA TRP A 244 1.62 -3.16 7.16
C TRP A 244 1.30 -2.45 8.46
N ARG A 245 1.50 -1.13 8.55
CA ARG A 245 1.18 -0.34 9.74
C ARG A 245 -0.30 -0.42 10.11
N ARG A 246 -1.17 -0.46 9.10
CA ARG A 246 -2.60 -0.79 9.29
C ARG A 246 -2.78 -2.17 9.91
N CYS A 247 -2.14 -3.21 9.37
CA CYS A 247 -2.24 -4.57 9.89
C CYS A 247 -1.77 -4.67 11.36
N GLN A 248 -0.71 -3.97 11.74
CA GLN A 248 -0.27 -3.89 13.15
C GLN A 248 -1.39 -3.35 14.06
N GLY A 249 -2.08 -2.30 13.61
CA GLY A 249 -3.24 -1.76 14.34
C GLY A 249 -4.41 -2.73 14.43
N GLU A 250 -4.67 -3.54 13.39
CA GLU A 250 -5.70 -4.58 13.40
C GLU A 250 -5.35 -5.69 14.41
N VAL A 251 -4.10 -6.15 14.43
CA VAL A 251 -3.61 -7.13 15.40
C VAL A 251 -3.80 -6.63 16.82
N ALA A 252 -3.36 -5.40 17.11
CA ALA A 252 -3.50 -4.80 18.45
C ALA A 252 -4.96 -4.64 18.90
N ALA A 253 -5.89 -4.41 17.96
CA ALA A 253 -7.31 -4.36 18.26
C ALA A 253 -7.87 -5.73 18.65
N VAL A 254 -7.45 -6.80 17.96
CA VAL A 254 -7.89 -8.18 18.23
C VAL A 254 -7.39 -8.67 19.58
N THR A 255 -6.18 -8.30 19.98
CA THR A 255 -5.59 -8.69 21.28
C THR A 255 -6.13 -7.88 22.46
N GLY A 256 -6.95 -6.85 22.22
CA GLY A 256 -7.46 -5.97 23.27
C GLY A 256 -6.36 -5.15 23.97
N PHE A 257 -5.28 -4.81 23.24
CA PHE A 257 -4.13 -4.12 23.81
C PHE A 257 -4.51 -2.75 24.41
N THR A 258 -4.04 -2.49 25.62
CA THR A 258 -4.22 -1.23 26.35
C THR A 258 -2.89 -0.53 26.57
N VAL A 259 -2.94 0.79 26.81
CA VAL A 259 -1.78 1.61 27.15
C VAL A 259 -2.11 2.42 28.40
N GLY A 260 -1.30 2.29 29.46
CA GLY A 260 -1.58 2.95 30.74
C GLY A 260 -2.95 2.58 31.32
N GLY A 261 -3.41 1.35 31.05
CA GLY A 261 -4.74 0.86 31.45
C GLY A 261 -5.92 1.41 30.63
N LEU A 262 -5.66 2.22 29.58
CA LEU A 262 -6.69 2.75 28.69
C LEU A 262 -6.74 1.94 27.39
N ALA A 263 -7.96 1.68 26.91
CA ALA A 263 -8.19 1.15 25.57
C ALA A 263 -8.51 2.30 24.60
N PRO A 264 -8.02 2.25 23.34
CA PRO A 264 -8.47 3.20 22.32
C PRO A 264 -9.96 2.97 22.02
N CYS A 265 -10.71 4.04 21.73
CA CYS A 265 -12.13 3.94 21.43
C CYS A 265 -12.41 3.49 20.00
N SER A 266 -11.46 3.71 19.09
CA SER A 266 -11.45 3.12 17.74
C SER A 266 -10.03 3.18 17.15
N ARG A 267 -9.84 2.66 15.94
CA ARG A 267 -8.63 2.86 15.15
C ARG A 267 -8.98 3.33 13.75
N GLU A 268 -8.12 4.14 13.14
CA GLU A 268 -8.24 4.47 11.73
C GLU A 268 -8.03 3.21 10.88
N TYR A 269 -9.04 2.80 10.12
CA TYR A 269 -8.97 1.55 9.37
C TYR A 269 -7.89 1.54 8.29
N TYR A 270 -7.45 2.70 7.77
CA TYR A 270 -6.45 2.79 6.71
C TYR A 270 -5.01 2.99 7.19
N THR A 271 -4.80 3.36 8.45
CA THR A 271 -3.45 3.59 9.05
C THR A 271 -3.14 2.68 10.24
N GLY A 272 -4.16 2.14 10.91
CA GLY A 272 -4.02 1.41 12.17
C GLY A 272 -3.82 2.30 13.40
N VAL A 273 -3.75 3.63 13.21
CA VAL A 273 -3.53 4.60 14.29
C VAL A 273 -4.70 4.60 15.26
N PRO A 274 -4.46 4.44 16.57
CA PRO A 274 -5.53 4.48 17.56
C PRO A 274 -6.10 5.88 17.76
N ILE A 275 -7.41 5.91 18.02
CA ILE A 275 -8.17 7.08 18.39
C ILE A 275 -8.57 6.91 19.86
N TRP A 276 -8.18 7.88 20.66
CA TRP A 276 -8.42 7.93 22.09
C TRP A 276 -9.57 8.89 22.41
N LYS A 277 -10.20 8.68 23.55
CA LYS A 277 -11.18 9.62 24.11
C LYS A 277 -10.50 10.42 25.22
N ALA A 278 -10.38 11.72 25.06
CA ALA A 278 -9.88 12.62 26.09
C ALA A 278 -10.88 12.74 27.26
N ALA A 279 -10.43 13.31 28.38
CA ALA A 279 -11.27 13.49 29.58
C ALA A 279 -12.53 14.35 29.31
N ASN A 280 -12.44 15.31 28.38
CA ASN A 280 -13.57 16.13 27.91
C ASN A 280 -14.49 15.40 26.91
N GLY A 281 -14.23 14.12 26.61
CA GLY A 281 -14.98 13.30 25.68
C GLY A 281 -14.61 13.44 24.19
N GLN A 282 -13.69 14.35 23.84
CA GLN A 282 -13.24 14.54 22.46
C GLN A 282 -12.37 13.37 21.97
N ARG A 283 -12.44 13.09 20.66
CA ARG A 283 -11.59 12.09 20.01
C ARG A 283 -10.28 12.71 19.58
N GLN A 284 -9.17 12.05 19.86
CA GLN A 284 -7.83 12.52 19.51
C GLN A 284 -6.88 11.36 19.17
N LYS A 285 -5.83 11.64 18.40
CA LYS A 285 -4.79 10.64 18.08
C LYS A 285 -3.75 10.50 19.19
N SER A 286 -3.50 11.57 19.94
CA SER A 286 -2.55 11.57 21.06
C SER A 286 -3.11 10.81 22.25
N HIS A 287 -2.25 10.03 22.91
CA HIS A 287 -2.65 9.29 24.11
C HIS A 287 -3.04 10.26 25.25
N PRO A 288 -4.16 10.04 25.99
CA PRO A 288 -4.61 10.95 27.04
C PRO A 288 -3.60 11.12 28.19
N LEU A 289 -2.83 10.07 28.49
CA LEU A 289 -1.79 10.08 29.53
C LEU A 289 -0.40 10.47 28.99
N GLY A 290 -0.30 11.01 27.78
CA GLY A 290 0.97 11.52 27.23
C GLY A 290 1.94 10.47 26.68
N TYR A 291 1.55 9.20 26.60
CA TYR A 291 2.37 8.18 25.94
C TYR A 291 2.55 8.50 24.45
N GLN A 292 3.75 8.22 23.95
CA GLN A 292 4.13 8.41 22.55
C GLN A 292 4.27 7.05 21.87
N ARG A 293 3.60 6.90 20.73
CA ARG A 293 3.69 5.69 19.89
C ARG A 293 4.88 5.81 18.95
N THR A 294 5.86 4.95 19.11
CA THR A 294 7.07 4.88 18.30
C THR A 294 7.29 3.47 17.79
N ILE A 295 8.30 3.31 16.92
CA ILE A 295 8.84 2.02 16.53
C ILE A 295 10.18 1.87 17.24
N ASP A 296 10.42 0.71 17.86
CA ASP A 296 11.71 0.38 18.43
C ASP A 296 12.69 -0.06 17.32
N GLY A 297 13.78 0.66 17.09
CA GLY A 297 14.69 0.39 15.97
C GLY A 297 15.53 -0.88 16.06
N SER A 298 15.49 -1.60 17.19
CA SER A 298 16.20 -2.86 17.37
C SER A 298 15.34 -4.08 17.02
N THR A 299 14.05 -4.00 17.33
CA THR A 299 13.07 -5.08 17.15
C THR A 299 12.06 -4.77 16.04
N GLY A 300 11.89 -3.50 15.70
CA GLY A 300 10.86 -2.90 14.87
C GLY A 300 9.45 -2.92 15.48
N ALA A 301 9.33 -3.38 16.73
CA ALA A 301 8.05 -3.40 17.42
C ALA A 301 7.43 -2.01 17.55
N VAL A 302 6.10 -1.94 17.54
CA VAL A 302 5.38 -0.75 17.97
C VAL A 302 5.44 -0.69 19.50
N VAL A 303 5.96 0.42 20.01
CA VAL A 303 6.12 0.67 21.45
C VAL A 303 5.43 1.97 21.83
N TRP A 304 4.80 1.97 22.99
CA TRP A 304 4.31 3.16 23.66
C TRP A 304 5.25 3.53 24.78
N SER A 305 5.92 4.66 24.65
CA SER A 305 6.88 5.16 25.64
C SER A 305 6.31 6.36 26.39
N HIS A 306 6.73 6.52 27.65
CA HIS A 306 6.40 7.65 28.49
C HIS A 306 7.62 8.02 29.33
N GLN A 307 7.79 9.29 29.69
CA GLN A 307 8.95 9.74 30.47
C GLN A 307 8.98 9.15 31.89
N THR A 308 7.81 8.87 32.46
CA THR A 308 7.65 8.44 33.86
C THR A 308 7.18 6.99 34.01
N TYR A 309 6.56 6.41 32.97
CA TYR A 309 5.93 5.09 33.05
C TYR A 309 6.69 4.08 32.19
N GLN A 310 6.57 2.81 32.54
CA GLN A 310 7.18 1.74 31.77
C GLN A 310 6.62 1.71 30.33
N ALA A 311 7.50 1.39 29.38
CA ALA A 311 7.12 1.22 27.99
C ALA A 311 6.22 -0.01 27.80
N GLU A 312 5.21 0.13 26.94
CA GLU A 312 4.23 -0.91 26.65
C GLU A 312 4.31 -1.33 25.17
N TRP A 313 4.38 -2.63 24.91
CA TRP A 313 4.73 -3.19 23.59
C TRP A 313 3.47 -3.64 22.84
N GLU A 314 2.99 -2.81 21.91
CA GLU A 314 1.73 -3.05 21.17
C GLU A 314 1.80 -4.30 20.28
N THR A 315 2.96 -4.56 19.67
CA THR A 315 3.15 -5.72 18.78
C THR A 315 4.12 -6.77 19.33
N GLY A 316 4.61 -6.61 20.58
CA GLY A 316 5.66 -7.47 21.15
C GLY A 316 7.03 -7.32 20.46
N ALA A 317 8.06 -7.97 21.01
CA ALA A 317 9.46 -7.82 20.58
C ALA A 317 9.84 -8.56 19.29
N PHE A 318 9.00 -9.47 18.81
CA PHE A 318 9.21 -10.23 17.59
C PHE A 318 7.86 -10.45 16.93
N TRP A 319 7.55 -9.51 16.05
CA TRP A 319 6.63 -9.55 14.91
C TRP A 319 5.55 -10.62 14.88
#